data_AF-A0A6P8DI31-F1
#
_entry.id   AF-A0A6P8DI31-F1
#
_cell.length_a   1.000
_cell.length_b   1.000
_cell.length_c   1.000
_cell.angle_alpha   90.00
_cell.angle_beta   90.00
_cell.angle_gamma   90.00
#
_symmetry.space_group_name_H-M   'P 1'
#
loop_
_entity.id
_entity.type
_entity.pdbx_description
1 polymer ?
#
loop_
_entity_poly.entity_id
_entity_poly.type
_entity_poly.pdbx_seq_one_letter_code
_entity_poly.pdbx_strand_id
1 'polypeptide(L)'
;MLNKAAVSGRLSYHPYCAKVQLTHLGFADDVIIFLKGEERSFRAVLRVFEEFFQYLGLKLNSSKTEVYFAGMSQKDVSDMLKISSLRLGTLPVKYLGVPLVPGRLTDKECKPLIEKIFRRINSWRLKNLSFAGILQLVSSVIYSLVNFWCRAFILPKKVIIEVERKCKAYLWKGTDSDARGARDDWDTVCFPKKEGTWNVLRHKREKVEWYKFVWIHPFCTTLDRVL
;
A
#
# COMPACT_ATOMS: atom_id res chain seq x y z
N MET A 1 21.87 -7.40 10.54
CA MET A 1 22.59 -8.63 10.11
C MET A 1 22.54 -8.85 8.60
N LEU A 2 21.37 -8.69 7.93
CA LEU A 2 21.23 -8.83 6.46
C LEU A 2 22.16 -7.92 5.66
N ASN A 3 22.22 -6.61 5.96
CA ASN A 3 23.15 -5.69 5.28
C ASN A 3 24.61 -6.14 5.41
N LYS A 4 25.02 -6.61 6.59
CA LYS A 4 26.38 -7.14 6.82
C LYS A 4 26.65 -8.38 5.96
N ALA A 5 25.67 -9.27 5.81
CA ALA A 5 25.79 -10.44 4.94
C ALA A 5 25.89 -10.08 3.46
N ALA A 6 25.19 -9.02 3.02
CA ALA A 6 25.28 -8.54 1.64
C ALA A 6 26.62 -7.86 1.34
N VAL A 7 27.06 -6.95 2.22
CA VAL A 7 28.37 -6.28 2.11
C VAL A 7 29.53 -7.29 2.14
N SER A 8 29.40 -8.36 2.93
CA SER A 8 30.41 -9.42 2.98
C SER A 8 30.35 -10.43 1.81
N GLY A 9 29.50 -10.22 0.80
CA GLY A 9 29.35 -11.13 -0.34
C GLY A 9 28.75 -12.51 0.00
N ARG A 10 28.14 -12.66 1.18
CA ARG A 10 27.42 -13.89 1.56
C ARG A 10 26.01 -13.92 0.95
N LEU A 11 25.39 -12.75 0.81
CA LEU A 11 24.05 -12.55 0.25
C LEU A 11 24.14 -11.71 -1.03
N SER A 12 23.65 -12.23 -2.15
CA SER A 12 23.56 -11.47 -3.40
C SER A 12 22.28 -10.63 -3.46
N TYR A 13 22.41 -9.37 -3.86
CA TYR A 13 21.27 -8.47 -4.07
C TYR A 13 20.34 -8.97 -5.18
N HIS A 14 19.04 -8.74 -5.01
CA HIS A 14 18.09 -8.87 -6.11
C HIS A 14 18.52 -7.95 -7.28
N PRO A 15 18.44 -8.38 -8.56
CA PRO A 15 18.95 -7.61 -9.70
C PRO A 15 18.47 -6.14 -9.73
N TYR A 16 17.18 -5.90 -9.50
CA TYR A 16 16.61 -4.54 -9.45
C TYR A 16 16.94 -3.75 -8.16
N CYS A 17 17.44 -4.41 -7.12
CA CYS A 17 17.76 -3.78 -5.83
C CYS A 17 19.27 -3.51 -5.66
N ALA A 18 20.11 -4.05 -6.54
CA ALA A 18 21.56 -3.95 -6.44
C ALA A 18 22.05 -2.49 -6.49
N LYS A 19 21.46 -1.66 -7.37
CA LYS A 19 21.84 -0.24 -7.54
C LYS A 19 21.66 0.58 -6.26
N VAL A 20 20.61 0.28 -5.49
CA VAL A 20 20.29 0.96 -4.22
C VAL A 20 20.76 0.18 -3.00
N GLN A 21 21.48 -0.93 -3.21
CA GLN A 21 21.95 -1.84 -2.16
C GLN A 21 20.84 -2.26 -1.16
N LEU A 22 19.61 -2.41 -1.67
CA LEU A 22 18.46 -2.75 -0.85
C LEU A 22 18.42 -4.26 -0.59
N THR A 23 18.52 -4.66 0.68
CA THR A 23 18.39 -6.07 1.09
C THR A 23 17.03 -6.39 1.72
N HIS A 24 16.42 -5.44 2.42
CA HIS A 24 15.14 -5.62 3.10
C HIS A 24 14.41 -4.30 3.31
N LEU A 25 13.08 -4.38 3.44
CA LEU A 25 12.21 -3.33 3.94
C LEU A 25 11.58 -3.85 5.24
N GLY A 26 11.66 -3.05 6.31
CA GLY A 26 11.11 -3.43 7.61
C GLY A 26 10.24 -2.33 8.18
N PHE A 27 9.09 -2.69 8.73
CA PHE A 27 8.22 -1.80 9.50
C PHE A 27 7.59 -2.60 10.64
N ALA A 28 7.87 -2.20 11.89
CA ALA A 28 7.52 -2.99 13.07
C ALA A 28 7.97 -4.46 12.93
N ASP A 29 7.04 -5.40 12.94
CA ASP A 29 7.25 -6.85 12.78
C ASP A 29 7.22 -7.33 11.32
N ASP A 30 6.76 -6.50 10.39
CA ASP A 30 6.65 -6.85 8.97
C ASP A 30 7.95 -6.55 8.21
N VAL A 31 8.65 -7.62 7.79
CA VAL A 31 9.90 -7.54 7.02
C VAL A 31 9.76 -8.24 5.67
N ILE A 32 10.12 -7.54 4.59
CA ILE A 32 10.30 -8.10 3.25
C ILE A 32 11.78 -8.12 2.92
N ILE A 33 12.28 -9.27 2.45
CA ILE A 33 13.69 -9.45 2.08
C ILE A 33 13.81 -9.63 0.57
N PHE A 34 14.72 -8.89 -0.03
CA PHE A 34 15.05 -8.93 -1.46
C PHE A 34 16.41 -9.59 -1.63
N LEU A 35 16.45 -10.67 -2.40
CA LEU A 35 17.69 -11.38 -2.72
C LEU A 35 17.67 -11.89 -4.16
N LYS A 36 18.85 -12.19 -4.69
CA LYS A 36 18.96 -12.90 -5.97
C LYS A 36 18.41 -14.32 -5.84
N GLY A 37 17.69 -14.79 -6.85
CA GLY A 37 17.09 -16.14 -6.90
C GLY A 37 18.13 -17.25 -7.06
N GLU A 38 18.99 -17.44 -6.06
CA GLU A 38 20.07 -18.42 -6.02
C GLU A 38 20.08 -19.14 -4.67
N GLU A 39 20.42 -20.44 -4.67
CA GLU A 39 20.38 -21.26 -3.48
C GLU A 39 21.30 -20.73 -2.38
N ARG A 40 22.49 -20.29 -2.77
CA ARG A 40 23.49 -19.69 -1.88
C ARG A 40 22.91 -18.49 -1.13
N SER A 41 22.24 -17.58 -1.84
CA SER A 41 21.64 -16.37 -1.25
C SER A 41 20.47 -16.73 -0.35
N PHE A 42 19.63 -17.68 -0.77
CA PHE A 42 18.49 -18.14 0.02
C PHE A 42 18.94 -18.79 1.35
N ARG A 43 19.91 -19.71 1.30
CA ARG A 43 20.52 -20.30 2.50
C ARG A 43 21.21 -19.26 3.38
N ALA A 44 21.83 -18.25 2.80
CA ALA A 44 22.44 -17.16 3.56
C ALA A 44 21.41 -16.40 4.40
N VAL A 45 20.22 -16.11 3.84
CA VAL A 45 19.12 -15.48 4.60
C VAL A 45 18.66 -16.36 5.76
N LEU A 46 18.46 -17.66 5.52
CA LEU A 46 18.05 -18.60 6.57
C LEU A 46 19.08 -18.68 7.70
N ARG A 47 20.38 -18.69 7.37
CA ARG A 47 21.45 -18.62 8.37
C ARG A 47 21.43 -17.31 9.16
N VAL A 48 21.18 -16.18 8.50
CA VAL A 48 21.05 -14.89 9.19
C VAL A 48 19.88 -14.92 10.20
N PHE A 49 18.76 -15.57 9.86
CA PHE A 49 17.66 -15.75 10.80
C PHE A 49 17.97 -16.71 11.94
N GLU A 50 18.73 -17.77 11.68
CA GLU A 50 19.19 -18.68 12.73
C GLU A 50 20.16 -17.98 13.70
N GLU A 51 21.13 -17.23 13.16
CA GLU A 51 22.01 -16.38 13.97
C GLU A 51 21.17 -15.39 14.80
N PHE A 52 20.18 -14.72 14.19
CA PHE A 52 19.30 -13.78 14.88
C PHE A 52 18.49 -14.44 16.01
N PHE A 53 17.99 -15.66 15.79
CA PHE A 53 17.33 -16.46 16.81
C PHE A 53 18.27 -16.76 17.99
N GLN A 54 19.52 -17.13 17.72
CA GLN A 54 20.51 -17.39 18.76
C GLN A 54 20.80 -16.15 19.62
N TYR A 55 20.79 -14.94 19.02
CA TYR A 55 21.04 -13.70 19.76
C TYR A 55 19.83 -13.19 20.53
N LEU A 56 18.62 -13.28 19.97
CA LEU A 56 17.43 -12.60 20.52
C LEU A 56 16.33 -13.56 20.99
N GLY A 57 16.46 -14.87 20.76
CA GLY A 57 15.42 -15.86 21.04
C GLY A 57 14.18 -15.74 20.16
N LEU A 58 14.20 -14.88 19.13
CA LEU A 58 13.07 -14.62 18.24
C LEU A 58 13.14 -15.50 16.99
N LYS A 59 12.16 -16.40 16.85
CA LYS A 59 12.11 -17.37 15.74
C LYS A 59 11.26 -16.86 14.59
N LEU A 60 11.69 -17.15 13.36
CA LEU A 60 10.90 -16.92 12.15
C LEU A 60 9.56 -17.69 12.24
N ASN A 61 8.46 -17.00 11.99
CA ASN A 61 7.14 -17.64 11.96
C ASN A 61 6.88 -18.23 10.57
N SER A 62 7.19 -19.51 10.38
CA SER A 62 7.02 -20.19 9.09
C SER A 62 5.57 -20.26 8.59
N SER A 63 4.57 -20.07 9.46
CA SER A 63 3.16 -20.07 9.05
C SER A 63 2.71 -18.72 8.45
N LYS A 64 3.37 -17.63 8.83
CA LYS A 64 3.18 -16.28 8.30
C LYS A 64 4.19 -15.89 7.23
N THR A 65 5.32 -16.59 7.17
CA THR A 65 6.40 -16.29 6.23
C THR A 65 6.17 -17.01 4.91
N GLU A 66 6.19 -16.25 3.83
CA GLU A 66 6.01 -16.75 2.48
C GLU A 66 7.22 -16.35 1.62
N VAL A 67 7.55 -17.19 0.65
CA VAL A 67 8.59 -16.92 -0.34
C VAL A 67 7.95 -16.74 -1.70
N TYR A 68 8.45 -15.76 -2.44
CA TYR A 68 7.98 -15.42 -3.77
C TYR A 68 9.15 -15.54 -4.74
N PHE A 69 8.94 -16.24 -5.86
CA PHE A 69 9.94 -16.40 -6.91
C PHE A 69 9.44 -15.80 -8.21
N ALA A 70 10.33 -15.12 -8.93
CA ALA A 70 10.05 -14.53 -10.24
C ALA A 70 11.19 -14.90 -11.20
N GLY A 71 10.86 -15.35 -12.40
CA GLY A 71 11.84 -15.67 -13.44
C GLY A 71 12.67 -16.94 -13.17
N MET A 72 12.17 -17.87 -12.35
CA MET A 72 12.83 -19.15 -12.05
C MET A 72 12.04 -20.34 -12.62
N SER A 73 12.73 -21.45 -12.91
CA SER A 73 12.06 -22.68 -13.36
C SER A 73 11.28 -23.34 -12.21
N GLN A 74 10.22 -24.08 -12.52
CA GLN A 74 9.44 -24.79 -11.50
C GLN A 74 10.27 -25.82 -10.72
N LYS A 75 11.28 -26.39 -11.38
CA LYS A 75 12.23 -27.31 -10.74
C LYS A 75 13.05 -26.59 -9.66
N ASP A 76 13.63 -25.44 -10.01
CA ASP A 76 14.44 -24.65 -9.07
C ASP A 76 13.59 -24.15 -7.89
N VAL A 77 12.36 -23.71 -8.16
CA VAL A 77 11.42 -23.32 -7.11
C VAL A 77 11.12 -24.48 -6.16
N SER A 78 10.84 -25.68 -6.69
CA SER A 78 10.60 -26.87 -5.87
C SER A 78 11.80 -27.22 -5.00
N ASP A 79 13.01 -27.14 -5.55
CA ASP A 79 14.24 -27.45 -4.83
C ASP A 79 14.52 -26.42 -3.72
N MET A 80 14.23 -25.13 -3.95
CA MET A 80 14.33 -24.10 -2.90
C MET A 80 13.33 -24.30 -1.77
N LEU A 81 12.09 -24.69 -2.08
CA LEU A 81 11.05 -24.90 -1.08
C LEU A 81 11.38 -26.08 -0.15
N LYS A 82 12.02 -27.13 -0.66
CA LYS A 82 12.52 -28.27 0.15
C LYS A 82 13.53 -27.85 1.21
N ILE A 83 14.29 -26.76 0.99
CA ILE A 83 15.33 -26.30 1.92
C ILE A 83 14.74 -25.66 3.18
N SER A 84 13.67 -24.88 3.03
CA SER A 84 13.17 -24.00 4.11
C SER A 84 11.83 -24.40 4.70
N SER A 85 11.08 -25.30 4.03
CA SER A 85 9.68 -25.62 4.35
C SER A 85 8.74 -24.41 4.41
N LEU A 86 9.14 -23.26 3.83
CA LEU A 86 8.31 -22.08 3.72
C LEU A 86 7.24 -22.25 2.65
N ARG A 87 6.14 -21.51 2.79
CA ARG A 87 5.04 -21.53 1.82
C ARG A 87 5.40 -20.69 0.60
N LEU A 88 5.01 -21.18 -0.58
CA LEU A 88 5.06 -20.41 -1.81
C LEU A 88 3.91 -19.40 -1.79
N GLY A 89 4.24 -18.11 -1.87
CA GLY A 89 3.26 -17.04 -1.99
C GLY A 89 2.90 -16.74 -3.44
N THR A 90 1.78 -16.05 -3.63
CA THR A 90 1.29 -15.63 -4.95
C THR A 90 1.34 -14.11 -5.09
N LEU A 91 1.92 -13.61 -6.18
CA LEU A 91 1.97 -12.18 -6.48
C LEU A 91 0.57 -11.64 -6.89
N PRO A 92 0.26 -10.36 -6.59
CA PRO A 92 1.08 -9.35 -5.94
C PRO A 92 1.12 -9.48 -4.40
N VAL A 93 2.30 -9.26 -3.80
CA VAL A 93 2.49 -9.27 -2.33
C VAL A 93 1.75 -8.10 -1.69
N LYS A 94 1.10 -8.29 -0.54
CA LYS A 94 0.58 -7.16 0.26
C LYS A 94 1.61 -6.77 1.31
N TYR A 95 1.94 -5.49 1.37
CA TYR A 95 2.80 -4.93 2.42
C TYR A 95 2.09 -3.72 3.04
N LEU A 96 2.00 -3.68 4.37
CA LEU A 96 1.32 -2.60 5.12
C LEU A 96 -0.11 -2.31 4.64
N GLY A 97 -0.81 -3.35 4.17
CA GLY A 97 -2.19 -3.26 3.69
C GLY A 97 -2.37 -2.69 2.28
N VAL A 98 -1.28 -2.49 1.53
CA VAL A 98 -1.30 -2.13 0.10
C VAL A 98 -0.62 -3.18 -0.78
N PRO A 99 -1.07 -3.41 -2.01
CA PRO A 99 -0.42 -4.35 -2.92
C PRO A 99 0.90 -3.77 -3.45
N LEU A 100 1.96 -4.57 -3.43
CA LEU A 100 3.23 -4.29 -4.09
C LEU A 100 3.13 -4.75 -5.54
N VAL A 101 2.93 -3.79 -6.44
CA VAL A 101 2.79 -4.02 -7.87
C VAL A 101 3.92 -3.29 -8.59
N PRO A 102 4.62 -3.92 -9.56
CA PRO A 102 5.75 -3.30 -10.27
C PRO A 102 5.32 -2.23 -11.29
N GLY A 103 4.17 -1.58 -11.12
CA GLY A 103 3.65 -0.64 -12.10
C GLY A 103 2.40 0.10 -11.65
N ARG A 104 1.62 0.55 -12.63
CA ARG A 104 0.37 1.27 -12.36
C ARG A 104 -0.65 0.35 -11.73
N LEU A 105 -1.26 0.85 -10.67
CA LEU A 105 -2.36 0.17 -9.99
C LEU A 105 -3.55 0.02 -10.95
N THR A 106 -4.11 -1.18 -11.02
CA THR A 106 -5.31 -1.50 -11.78
C THR A 106 -6.56 -1.37 -10.92
N ASP A 107 -7.73 -1.27 -11.55
CA ASP A 107 -9.02 -1.27 -10.85
C ASP A 107 -9.18 -2.48 -9.91
N LYS A 108 -8.63 -3.65 -10.31
CA LYS A 108 -8.70 -4.90 -9.54
C LYS A 108 -7.91 -4.79 -8.24
N GLU A 109 -6.73 -4.20 -8.28
CA GLU A 109 -5.85 -4.01 -7.11
C GLU A 109 -6.38 -2.93 -6.16
N CYS A 110 -7.25 -2.03 -6.64
CA CYS A 110 -7.92 -1.02 -5.83
C CYS A 110 -9.16 -1.53 -5.08
N LYS A 111 -9.66 -2.73 -5.39
CA LYS A 111 -10.84 -3.30 -4.72
C LYS A 111 -10.74 -3.29 -3.18
N PRO A 112 -9.60 -3.64 -2.55
CA PRO A 112 -9.47 -3.60 -1.10
C PRO A 112 -9.68 -2.20 -0.51
N LEU A 113 -9.24 -1.15 -1.21
CA LEU A 113 -9.47 0.24 -0.80
C LEU A 113 -10.97 0.55 -0.82
N ILE A 114 -11.64 0.24 -1.94
CA ILE A 114 -13.07 0.50 -2.12
C ILE A 114 -13.90 -0.25 -1.07
N GLU A 115 -13.60 -1.53 -0.84
CA GLU A 115 -14.27 -2.33 0.20
C GLU A 115 -14.01 -1.81 1.61
N LYS A 116 -12.81 -1.30 1.90
CA LYS A 116 -12.49 -0.72 3.20
C LYS A 116 -13.28 0.57 3.44
N ILE A 117 -13.37 1.42 2.43
CA ILE A 117 -14.21 2.64 2.45
C ILE A 117 -15.68 2.26 2.65
N PHE A 118 -16.16 1.29 1.90
CA PHE A 118 -17.53 0.80 1.99
C PHE A 118 -17.88 0.26 3.38
N ARG A 119 -17.01 -0.57 3.96
CA ARG A 119 -17.18 -1.07 5.34
C ARG A 119 -17.25 0.05 6.36
N ARG A 120 -16.44 1.11 6.20
CA ARG A 120 -16.48 2.29 7.09
C ARG A 120 -17.82 3.02 6.97
N ILE A 121 -18.25 3.33 5.74
CA ILE A 121 -19.54 3.98 5.48
C ILE A 121 -20.70 3.18 6.09
N ASN A 122 -20.74 1.87 5.87
CA ASN A 122 -21.80 1.02 6.42
C ASN A 122 -21.77 0.95 7.95
N SER A 123 -20.59 0.97 8.57
CA SER A 123 -20.47 1.02 10.03
C SER A 123 -20.98 2.33 10.64
N TRP A 124 -20.98 3.42 9.87
CA TRP A 124 -21.48 4.72 10.29
C TRP A 124 -22.94 4.93 9.95
N ARG A 125 -23.47 4.22 8.95
CA ARG A 125 -24.89 4.27 8.57
C ARG A 125 -25.82 3.93 9.73
N LEU A 126 -25.42 3.00 10.60
CA LEU A 126 -26.19 2.62 11.78
C LEU A 126 -26.16 3.67 12.89
N LYS A 127 -25.39 4.76 12.72
CA LYS A 127 -25.29 5.86 13.68
C LYS A 127 -26.15 7.02 13.20
N ASN A 128 -27.01 7.55 14.05
CA ASN A 128 -27.79 8.77 13.79
C ASN A 128 -26.86 9.99 13.87
N LEU A 129 -26.15 10.26 12.77
CA LEU A 129 -25.20 11.35 12.67
C LEU A 129 -25.83 12.58 12.01
N SER A 130 -25.47 13.76 12.51
CA SER A 130 -25.77 15.01 11.82
C SER A 130 -24.98 15.10 10.50
N PHE A 131 -25.44 15.94 9.58
CA PHE A 131 -24.72 16.23 8.33
C PHE A 131 -23.26 16.63 8.59
N ALA A 132 -23.01 17.50 9.57
CA ALA A 132 -21.66 17.91 9.97
C ALA A 132 -20.82 16.73 10.50
N GLY A 133 -21.43 15.80 11.24
CA GLY A 133 -20.78 14.58 11.71
C GLY A 133 -20.38 13.65 10.56
N ILE A 134 -21.29 13.44 9.60
CA ILE A 134 -21.01 12.65 8.38
C ILE A 134 -19.86 13.28 7.59
N LEU A 135 -19.92 14.59 7.39
CA LEU A 135 -18.90 15.36 6.68
C LEU A 135 -17.53 15.25 7.34
N GLN A 136 -17.48 15.34 8.67
CA GLN A 136 -16.25 15.18 9.43
C GLN A 136 -15.67 13.76 9.28
N LEU A 137 -16.50 12.72 9.29
CA LEU A 137 -16.05 11.33 9.11
C LEU A 137 -15.50 11.08 7.70
N VAL A 138 -16.19 11.58 6.67
CA VAL A 138 -15.69 11.50 5.29
C VAL A 138 -14.32 12.17 5.20
N SER A 139 -14.22 13.42 5.67
CA SER A 139 -13.02 14.26 5.60
C SER A 139 -11.84 13.74 6.41
N SER A 140 -12.07 13.11 7.57
CA SER A 140 -11.00 12.62 8.43
C SER A 140 -10.60 11.17 8.15
N VAL A 141 -11.57 10.30 7.88
CA VAL A 141 -11.31 8.85 7.76
C VAL A 141 -11.20 8.39 6.32
N ILE A 142 -12.14 8.77 5.45
CA ILE A 142 -12.09 8.30 4.06
C ILE A 142 -10.93 8.96 3.33
N TYR A 143 -10.74 10.27 3.51
CA TYR A 143 -9.63 10.98 2.89
C TYR A 143 -8.26 10.53 3.41
N SER A 144 -8.11 10.20 4.69
CA SER A 144 -6.84 9.67 5.19
C SER A 144 -6.51 8.31 4.57
N LEU A 145 -7.52 7.45 4.35
CA LEU A 145 -7.35 6.18 3.63
C LEU A 145 -6.93 6.38 2.18
N VAL A 146 -7.60 7.27 1.45
CA VAL A 146 -7.26 7.58 0.06
C VAL A 146 -5.87 8.19 -0.02
N ASN A 147 -5.55 9.15 0.85
CA ASN A 147 -4.25 9.80 0.90
C ASN A 147 -3.11 8.81 1.21
N PHE A 148 -3.36 7.85 2.11
CA PHE A 148 -2.39 6.78 2.38
C PHE A 148 -2.07 5.97 1.12
N TRP A 149 -3.07 5.61 0.32
CA TRP A 149 -2.84 4.92 -0.96
C TRP A 149 -2.17 5.82 -2.00
N CYS A 150 -2.58 7.09 -2.08
CA CYS A 150 -1.99 8.06 -3.02
C CYS A 150 -0.51 8.35 -2.75
N ARG A 151 -0.04 8.18 -1.50
CA ARG A 151 1.39 8.29 -1.17
C ARG A 151 2.23 7.17 -1.76
N ALA A 152 1.65 6.00 -1.96
CA ALA A 152 2.35 4.84 -2.50
C ALA A 152 2.10 4.66 -4.01
N PHE A 153 0.92 5.05 -4.51
CA PHE A 153 0.49 4.78 -5.88
C PHE A 153 -0.31 5.92 -6.48
N ILE A 154 -0.25 6.05 -7.81
CA ILE A 154 -1.22 6.85 -8.57
C ILE A 154 -2.49 6.03 -8.74
N LEU A 155 -3.61 6.49 -8.16
CA LEU A 155 -4.90 5.80 -8.27
C LEU A 155 -5.53 5.98 -9.67
N PRO A 156 -6.14 4.92 -10.25
CA PRO A 156 -6.92 5.04 -11.47
C PRO A 156 -8.07 6.04 -11.34
N LYS A 157 -8.32 6.82 -12.41
CA LYS A 157 -9.43 7.79 -12.44
C LYS A 157 -10.77 7.16 -12.08
N LYS A 158 -11.02 5.94 -12.56
CA LYS A 158 -12.26 5.20 -12.29
C LYS A 158 -12.45 4.92 -10.80
N VAL A 159 -11.38 4.59 -10.09
CA VAL A 159 -11.39 4.33 -8.65
C VAL A 159 -11.68 5.61 -7.87
N ILE A 160 -11.05 6.72 -8.26
CA ILE A 160 -11.32 8.04 -7.66
C ILE A 160 -12.79 8.42 -7.83
N ILE A 161 -13.33 8.30 -9.05
CA ILE A 161 -14.75 8.58 -9.34
C ILE A 161 -15.68 7.68 -8.53
N GLU A 162 -15.34 6.39 -8.38
CA GLU A 162 -16.13 5.46 -7.59
C GLU A 162 -16.13 5.82 -6.09
N VAL A 163 -14.99 6.21 -5.54
CA VAL A 163 -14.87 6.69 -4.16
C VAL A 163 -15.69 7.96 -3.95
N GLU A 164 -15.56 8.94 -4.84
CA GLU A 164 -16.35 10.17 -4.80
C GLU A 164 -17.85 9.88 -4.85
N ARG A 165 -18.29 9.00 -5.76
CA ARG A 165 -19.70 8.60 -5.87
C ARG A 165 -20.24 8.01 -4.58
N LYS A 166 -19.46 7.15 -3.91
CA LYS A 166 -19.86 6.54 -2.62
C LYS A 166 -19.90 7.57 -1.49
N CYS A 167 -18.93 8.48 -1.43
CA CYS A 167 -18.94 9.56 -0.44
C CYS A 167 -20.12 10.51 -0.63
N LYS A 168 -20.45 10.87 -1.89
CA LYS A 168 -21.64 11.65 -2.25
C LYS A 168 -22.93 10.98 -1.79
N ALA A 169 -23.11 9.70 -2.13
CA ALA A 169 -24.30 8.96 -1.74
C ALA A 169 -24.47 8.93 -0.22
N TYR A 170 -23.38 8.71 0.52
CA TYR A 170 -23.42 8.69 1.97
C TYR A 170 -23.70 10.07 2.58
N LEU A 171 -23.04 11.12 2.08
CA LEU A 171 -23.20 12.48 2.59
C LEU A 171 -24.63 13.01 2.43
N TRP A 172 -25.26 12.75 1.29
CA TRP A 172 -26.56 13.34 0.96
C TRP A 172 -27.76 12.46 1.28
N LYS A 173 -27.58 11.14 1.35
CA LYS A 173 -28.69 10.20 1.54
C LYS A 173 -28.49 9.22 2.67
N GLY A 174 -27.31 9.18 3.29
CA GLY A 174 -26.96 8.15 4.28
C GLY A 174 -26.90 6.73 3.69
N THR A 175 -26.81 6.57 2.37
CA THR A 175 -26.78 5.26 1.69
C THR A 175 -25.56 5.10 0.79
N ASP A 176 -25.30 3.86 0.36
CA ASP A 176 -24.10 3.41 -0.34
C ASP A 176 -24.33 3.08 -1.84
N SER A 177 -25.60 3.08 -2.27
CA SER A 177 -26.02 2.46 -3.53
C SER A 177 -26.38 3.46 -4.64
N ASP A 178 -26.96 4.63 -4.33
CA ASP A 178 -27.46 5.55 -5.36
C ASP A 178 -27.24 7.04 -5.04
N ALA A 179 -26.49 7.74 -5.88
CA ALA A 179 -26.27 9.19 -5.78
C ALA A 179 -27.30 10.03 -6.59
N ARG A 180 -28.27 9.42 -7.29
CA ARG A 180 -29.28 10.15 -8.10
C ARG A 180 -30.10 11.12 -7.24
N GLY A 181 -30.01 12.42 -7.48
CA GLY A 181 -30.68 13.44 -6.66
C GLY A 181 -29.89 13.90 -5.43
N ALA A 182 -28.63 13.47 -5.27
CA ALA A 182 -27.67 14.22 -4.46
C ALA A 182 -27.49 15.61 -5.10
N ARG A 183 -27.43 16.67 -4.29
CA ARG A 183 -27.16 18.01 -4.82
C ARG A 183 -25.81 17.99 -5.55
N ASP A 184 -25.78 18.53 -6.77
CA ASP A 184 -24.58 18.60 -7.63
C ASP A 184 -23.45 19.48 -7.07
N ASP A 185 -23.67 20.06 -5.90
CA ASP A 185 -22.82 21.00 -5.21
C ASP A 185 -21.62 20.36 -4.47
N TRP A 186 -21.10 19.26 -5.01
CA TRP A 186 -19.88 18.64 -4.48
C TRP A 186 -18.70 19.59 -4.55
N ASP A 187 -18.65 20.43 -5.58
CA ASP A 187 -17.59 21.42 -5.74
C ASP A 187 -17.57 22.39 -4.57
N THR A 188 -18.72 22.91 -4.11
CA THR A 188 -18.83 23.79 -2.94
C THR A 188 -18.42 23.09 -1.66
N VAL A 189 -18.76 21.81 -1.48
CA VAL A 189 -18.31 21.03 -0.30
C VAL A 189 -16.79 20.79 -0.33
N CYS A 190 -16.11 20.99 -1.46
CA CYS A 190 -14.70 20.65 -1.62
C CYS A 190 -13.68 21.80 -1.51
N PHE A 191 -14.13 23.03 -1.31
CA PHE A 191 -13.23 24.19 -1.29
C PHE A 191 -12.50 24.37 0.06
N PRO A 192 -11.27 24.92 0.04
CA PRO A 192 -10.56 25.27 1.27
C PRO A 192 -11.32 26.33 2.07
N LYS A 193 -11.35 26.20 3.40
CA LYS A 193 -12.00 27.09 4.39
C LYS A 193 -11.96 28.62 4.17
N LYS A 194 -11.04 29.16 3.36
CA LYS A 194 -10.92 30.61 3.12
C LYS A 194 -12.10 31.24 2.37
N GLU A 195 -12.97 30.43 1.75
CA GLU A 195 -14.13 30.93 0.98
C GLU A 195 -15.50 30.54 1.57
N GLY A 196 -15.58 30.20 2.86
CA GLY A 196 -16.87 30.00 3.55
C GLY A 196 -17.54 28.64 3.34
N THR A 197 -16.80 27.66 2.82
CA THR A 197 -17.30 26.31 2.55
C THR A 197 -16.60 25.23 3.39
N TRP A 198 -17.21 24.04 3.42
CA TRP A 198 -16.75 22.90 4.22
C TRP A 198 -15.57 22.18 3.56
N ASN A 199 -14.70 21.51 4.34
CA ASN A 199 -13.40 20.99 3.89
C ASN A 199 -13.47 19.54 3.32
N VAL A 200 -13.79 19.36 2.04
CA VAL A 200 -13.68 18.04 1.36
C VAL A 200 -12.73 18.15 0.18
N LEU A 201 -11.42 18.09 0.37
CA LEU A 201 -10.46 18.36 -0.73
C LEU A 201 -10.77 17.60 -2.04
N ARG A 202 -10.97 18.34 -3.14
CA ARG A 202 -11.12 17.76 -4.49
C ARG A 202 -9.76 17.39 -5.07
N HIS A 203 -9.69 16.26 -5.76
CA HIS A 203 -8.59 15.95 -6.68
C HIS A 203 -8.91 16.58 -8.05
N LYS A 204 -8.45 17.81 -8.31
CA LYS A 204 -8.74 18.50 -9.60
C LYS A 204 -8.00 17.82 -10.76
N ARG A 205 -8.68 17.78 -11.92
CA ARG A 205 -8.34 17.08 -13.17
C ARG A 205 -7.26 17.77 -14.03
N GLU A 206 -6.58 18.79 -13.53
CA GLU A 206 -5.63 19.59 -14.33
C GLU A 206 -4.18 19.25 -14.00
N LYS A 207 -3.38 19.10 -15.06
CA LYS A 207 -2.00 18.58 -15.10
C LYS A 207 -0.95 19.37 -14.28
N VAL A 208 -1.31 20.26 -13.34
CA VAL A 208 -0.36 21.22 -12.75
C VAL A 208 -0.40 21.36 -11.21
N GLU A 209 -1.24 20.63 -10.46
CA GLU A 209 -1.29 20.79 -8.98
C GLU A 209 -0.98 19.55 -8.15
N TRP A 210 -0.08 18.69 -8.63
CA TRP A 210 0.57 17.69 -7.75
C TRP A 210 1.41 18.36 -6.64
N TYR A 211 1.89 19.58 -6.90
CA TYR A 211 2.83 20.31 -6.04
C TYR A 211 2.18 21.22 -4.99
N LYS A 212 0.84 21.33 -4.92
CA LYS A 212 0.19 22.17 -3.89
C LYS A 212 -0.19 21.40 -2.61
N PHE A 213 0.10 20.11 -2.55
CA PHE A 213 0.20 19.33 -1.31
C PHE A 213 1.60 19.39 -0.68
N VAL A 214 2.44 20.35 -1.11
CA VAL A 214 3.74 20.68 -0.49
C VAL A 214 3.50 21.45 0.81
N TRP A 215 3.12 20.71 1.84
CA TRP A 215 3.68 20.92 3.16
C TRP A 215 4.12 19.53 3.63
N ILE A 216 5.44 19.37 3.80
CA ILE A 216 6.24 18.14 3.99
C ILE A 216 6.88 17.62 2.68
N HIS A 217 7.95 18.29 2.24
CA HIS A 217 9.09 17.70 1.53
C HIS A 217 10.29 17.82 2.50
N PRO A 218 11.25 16.86 2.60
CA PRO A 218 11.99 16.34 1.46
C PRO A 218 12.38 14.86 1.53
N PHE A 219 11.80 14.00 0.69
CA PHE A 219 12.43 12.68 0.39
C PHE A 219 12.05 12.06 -0.96
N CYS A 220 11.22 12.70 -1.79
CA CYS A 220 10.61 12.02 -2.95
C CYS A 220 11.25 12.27 -4.32
N THR A 221 12.41 12.93 -4.43
CA THR A 221 13.03 13.26 -5.74
C THR A 221 14.06 12.24 -6.24
N THR A 222 14.15 11.03 -5.67
CA THR A 222 15.20 10.06 -6.08
C THR A 222 14.70 8.73 -6.63
N LEU A 223 13.38 8.47 -6.68
CA LEU A 223 12.84 7.17 -7.11
C LEU A 223 12.37 7.09 -8.58
N ASP A 224 12.33 8.20 -9.32
CA ASP A 224 11.93 8.22 -10.74
C ASP A 224 13.07 7.84 -11.73
N ARG A 225 14.18 7.25 -11.25
CA ARG A 225 15.32 6.83 -12.10
C ARG A 225 15.84 5.41 -11.83
N VAL A 226 15.06 4.55 -11.17
CA VAL A 226 15.48 3.17 -10.84
C VAL A 226 14.40 2.10 -11.08
N LEU A 227 13.31 2.39 -11.79
CA LEU A 227 12.39 1.36 -12.27
C LEU A 227 12.26 1.42 -13.79
#